data_AF-A0A2V9J5M4-F1
#
_entry.id   AF-A0A2V9J5M4-F1
#
_cell.length_a   1.000
_cell.length_b   1.000
_cell.length_c   1.000
_cell.angle_alpha   90.00
_cell.angle_beta   90.00
_cell.angle_gamma   90.00
#
_symmetry.space_group_name_H-M   'P 1'
#
loop_
_entity.id
_entity.type
_entity.pdbx_description
1 polymer ?
#
loop_
_entity_poly.entity_id
_entity_poly.type
_entity_poly.pdbx_seq_one_letter_code
_entity_poly.pdbx_strand_id
1 'polypeptide(L)'
;MTFQQRFMIITVLAAVTAAIVLARKPVPTPSSARVMSQFRGLVAAWLAVVAGALLVVGIVSDTLLRHIIQIAPLVVALSLLPRRFDWGVSAAAPLFAFWLFVMGAIWLFLLGVARIVTGTFTPVEVILTVIIGLASLLGLGTAYRRGTAIPILARLGTIVTFAVLQFAAMWFSVQPFVTRR
;
A
#
# COMPACT_ATOMS: atom_id res chain seq x y z
N MET A 1 3.85 10.15 21.84
CA MET A 1 2.92 9.84 20.73
C MET A 1 2.33 8.46 20.91
N THR A 2 1.00 8.37 20.89
CA THR A 2 0.27 7.09 20.95
C THR A 2 0.47 6.28 19.66
N PHE A 3 0.25 4.97 19.72
CA PHE A 3 0.28 4.09 18.55
C PHE A 3 -0.65 4.62 17.44
N GLN A 4 -1.87 5.04 17.80
CA GLN A 4 -2.83 5.66 16.88
C GLN A 4 -2.28 6.88 16.16
N GLN A 5 -1.63 7.79 16.90
CA GLN A 5 -1.07 9.01 16.31
C GLN A 5 0.01 8.69 15.26
N ARG A 6 0.87 7.71 15.54
CA ARG A 6 1.91 7.27 14.57
C ARG A 6 1.28 6.72 13.29
N PHE A 7 0.26 5.88 13.41
CA PHE A 7 -0.46 5.33 12.26
C PHE A 7 -1.19 6.41 11.47
N MET A 8 -1.84 7.35 12.15
CA MET A 8 -2.50 8.48 11.51
C MET A 8 -1.50 9.32 10.70
N ILE A 9 -0.32 9.61 11.26
CA ILE A 9 0.75 10.34 10.56
C ILE A 9 1.18 9.57 9.30
N ILE A 10 1.44 8.26 9.41
CA ILE A 10 1.83 7.42 8.26
C ILE A 10 0.73 7.44 7.18
N THR A 11 -0.53 7.33 7.55
CA THR A 11 -1.66 7.40 6.60
C THR A 11 -1.74 8.76 5.91
N VAL A 12 -1.59 9.86 6.65
CA VAL A 12 -1.60 11.21 6.08
C VAL A 12 -0.43 11.39 5.12
N LEU A 13 0.78 10.98 5.51
CA LEU A 13 1.96 11.02 4.65
C LEU A 13 1.74 10.18 3.38
N ALA A 14 1.18 8.98 3.51
CA ALA A 14 0.86 8.12 2.37
C ALA A 14 -0.14 8.78 1.40
N ALA A 15 -1.19 9.40 1.92
CA ALA A 15 -2.18 10.12 1.12
C ALA A 15 -1.55 11.32 0.39
N VAL A 16 -0.71 12.10 1.07
CA VAL A 16 0.00 13.24 0.49
C VAL A 16 0.98 12.77 -0.58
N THR A 17 1.79 11.74 -0.32
CA THR A 17 2.70 11.14 -1.29
C THR A 17 1.94 10.64 -2.52
N ALA A 18 0.80 9.96 -2.33
CA ALA A 18 -0.04 9.51 -3.44
C ALA A 18 -0.60 10.68 -4.26
N ALA A 19 -1.04 11.75 -3.61
CA ALA A 19 -1.53 12.95 -4.28
C ALA A 19 -0.42 13.61 -5.12
N ILE A 20 0.80 13.74 -4.57
CA ILE A 20 1.97 14.28 -5.27
C ILE A 20 2.35 13.39 -6.47
N VAL A 21 2.44 12.07 -6.24
CA VAL A 21 2.77 11.08 -7.27
C VAL A 21 1.77 11.15 -8.43
N LEU A 22 0.49 11.31 -8.11
CA LEU A 22 -0.56 11.39 -9.11
C LEU A 22 -0.87 12.82 -9.55
N ALA A 23 -0.16 13.87 -9.11
CA ALA A 23 -0.45 15.24 -9.53
C ALA A 23 -0.05 15.51 -10.99
N ARG A 24 0.83 14.68 -11.57
CA ARG A 24 1.30 14.86 -12.95
C ARG A 24 0.21 14.55 -13.97
N LYS A 25 0.19 15.34 -15.05
CA LYS A 25 -0.59 15.03 -16.25
C LYS A 25 0.01 13.76 -16.90
N PRO A 26 -0.83 12.82 -17.37
CA PRO A 26 -0.34 11.62 -18.06
C PRO A 26 0.57 12.05 -19.22
N VAL A 27 1.78 11.49 -19.27
CA VAL A 27 2.63 11.64 -20.47
C VAL A 27 1.93 10.86 -21.59
N PRO A 28 1.68 11.45 -22.77
CA PRO A 28 1.11 10.70 -23.89
C PRO A 28 2.06 9.54 -24.23
N THR A 29 1.65 8.32 -23.90
CA THR A 29 2.40 7.10 -24.22
C THR A 29 2.29 6.78 -25.71
N PRO A 30 3.34 6.21 -26.33
CA PRO A 30 3.29 5.80 -27.73
C PRO A 30 2.18 4.78 -27.99
N SER A 31 1.60 4.84 -29.20
CA SER A 31 0.35 4.23 -29.67
C SER A 31 0.25 2.69 -29.65
N SER A 32 1.22 1.97 -29.08
CA SER A 32 1.23 0.51 -29.12
C SER A 32 0.37 -0.09 -27.99
N ALA A 33 -0.80 -0.62 -28.37
CA ALA A 33 -1.76 -1.30 -27.47
C ALA A 33 -1.11 -2.38 -26.58
N ARG A 34 -0.03 -3.02 -27.06
CA ARG A 34 0.74 -4.04 -26.33
C ARG A 34 1.53 -3.47 -25.13
N VAL A 35 2.07 -2.25 -25.26
CA VAL A 35 2.76 -1.54 -24.16
C VAL A 35 1.74 -1.00 -23.15
N MET A 36 0.51 -0.69 -23.57
CA MET A 36 -0.56 -0.33 -22.63
C MET A 36 -1.04 -1.53 -21.80
N SER A 37 -1.22 -2.72 -22.41
CA SER A 37 -1.71 -3.90 -21.67
C SER A 37 -0.68 -4.42 -20.66
N GLN A 38 0.61 -4.44 -21.02
CA GLN A 38 1.68 -4.94 -20.16
C GLN A 38 1.76 -4.16 -18.84
N PHE A 39 1.67 -2.82 -18.90
CA PHE A 39 1.74 -1.99 -17.70
C PHE A 39 0.44 -1.91 -16.91
N ARG A 40 -0.72 -2.14 -17.55
CA ARG A 40 -1.98 -2.30 -16.80
C ARG A 40 -1.89 -3.49 -15.85
N GLY A 41 -1.22 -4.55 -16.27
CA GLY A 41 -0.91 -5.71 -15.42
C GLY A 41 0.07 -5.40 -14.30
N LEU A 42 1.02 -4.47 -14.47
CA LEU A 42 2.09 -4.23 -13.50
C LEU A 42 1.59 -3.64 -12.16
N VAL A 43 0.69 -2.66 -12.19
CA VAL A 43 0.12 -2.09 -10.95
C VAL A 43 -0.62 -3.17 -10.16
N ALA A 44 -1.40 -4.00 -10.85
CA ALA A 44 -2.11 -5.12 -10.24
C ALA A 44 -1.13 -6.17 -9.69
N ALA A 45 -0.08 -6.51 -10.45
CA ALA A 45 0.93 -7.47 -10.04
C ALA A 45 1.67 -7.01 -8.77
N TRP A 46 2.14 -5.76 -8.71
CA TRP A 46 2.81 -5.24 -7.51
C TRP A 46 1.89 -5.20 -6.30
N LEU A 47 0.62 -4.81 -6.50
CA LEU A 47 -0.36 -4.78 -5.41
C LEU A 47 -0.69 -6.20 -4.92
N ALA A 48 -0.76 -7.17 -5.82
CA ALA A 48 -0.93 -8.59 -5.48
C ALA A 48 0.29 -9.16 -4.75
N VAL A 49 1.52 -8.78 -5.13
CA VAL A 49 2.74 -9.15 -4.40
C VAL A 49 2.72 -8.61 -2.98
N VAL A 50 2.34 -7.34 -2.78
CA VAL A 50 2.20 -6.75 -1.43
C VAL A 50 1.14 -7.52 -0.62
N ALA A 51 -0.04 -7.76 -1.20
CA ALA A 51 -1.11 -8.48 -0.50
C ALA A 51 -0.70 -9.93 -0.14
N GLY A 52 -0.07 -10.64 -1.08
CA GLY A 52 0.42 -12.01 -0.86
C GLY A 52 1.51 -12.07 0.20
N ALA A 53 2.51 -11.18 0.13
CA ALA A 53 3.59 -11.14 1.12
C ALA A 53 3.06 -10.84 2.53
N LEU A 54 2.06 -9.96 2.67
CA LEU A 54 1.40 -9.70 3.96
C LEU A 54 0.68 -10.93 4.52
N LEU A 55 0.04 -11.74 3.67
CA LEU A 55 -0.56 -13.00 4.12
C LEU A 55 0.51 -13.98 4.60
N VAL A 56 1.65 -14.06 3.90
CA VAL A 56 2.78 -14.90 4.34
C VAL A 56 3.32 -14.43 5.70
N VAL A 57 3.45 -13.12 5.93
CA VAL A 57 3.79 -12.59 7.27
C VAL A 57 2.76 -13.04 8.31
N GLY A 58 1.47 -12.96 8.01
CA GLY A 58 0.42 -13.43 8.91
C GLY A 58 0.51 -14.91 9.27
N ILE A 59 0.93 -15.76 8.34
CA ILE A 59 1.18 -17.19 8.59
C ILE A 59 2.43 -17.38 9.46
N VAL A 60 3.55 -16.73 9.10
CA VAL A 60 4.83 -16.87 9.79
C VAL A 60 4.76 -16.35 11.24
N SER A 61 4.03 -15.27 11.47
CA SER A 61 3.91 -14.64 12.79
C SER A 61 2.69 -15.13 13.58
N ASP A 62 1.94 -16.13 13.10
CA ASP A 62 0.69 -16.62 13.73
C ASP A 62 -0.31 -15.48 14.06
N THR A 63 -0.49 -14.59 13.08
CA THR A 63 -1.37 -13.42 13.12
C THR A 63 -2.16 -13.27 11.82
N LEU A 64 -2.60 -14.40 11.26
CA LEU A 64 -3.27 -14.44 9.95
C LEU A 64 -4.52 -13.55 9.90
N LEU A 65 -5.36 -13.57 10.94
CA LEU A 65 -6.58 -12.75 10.99
C LEU A 65 -6.29 -11.25 10.89
N ARG A 66 -5.23 -10.79 11.59
CA ARG A 66 -4.75 -9.40 11.50
C ARG A 66 -4.40 -9.05 10.06
N HIS A 67 -3.65 -9.91 9.37
CA HIS A 67 -3.20 -9.64 8.02
C HIS A 67 -4.34 -9.72 7.00
N ILE A 68 -5.32 -10.62 7.18
CA ILE A 68 -6.55 -10.66 6.36
C ILE A 68 -7.29 -9.31 6.41
N ILE A 69 -7.44 -8.73 7.60
CA ILE A 69 -8.08 -7.42 7.76
C ILE A 69 -7.26 -6.33 7.08
N GLN A 70 -5.92 -6.36 7.24
CA GLN A 70 -5.02 -5.35 6.68
C GLN A 70 -4.93 -5.37 5.15
N ILE A 71 -5.15 -6.52 4.50
CA ILE A 71 -5.15 -6.61 3.03
C ILE A 71 -6.51 -6.28 2.42
N ALA A 72 -7.59 -6.13 3.19
CA ALA A 72 -8.92 -5.86 2.64
C ALA A 72 -8.95 -4.63 1.70
N PRO A 73 -8.34 -3.48 2.04
CA PRO A 73 -8.26 -2.34 1.12
C PRO A 73 -7.48 -2.67 -0.17
N LEU A 74 -6.46 -3.52 -0.09
CA LEU A 74 -5.66 -3.94 -1.24
C LEU A 74 -6.48 -4.82 -2.18
N VAL A 75 -7.29 -5.73 -1.63
CA VAL A 75 -8.21 -6.57 -2.41
C VAL A 75 -9.27 -5.71 -3.12
N VAL A 76 -9.84 -4.73 -2.42
CA VAL A 76 -10.80 -3.79 -3.03
C VAL A 76 -10.12 -3.01 -4.17
N ALA A 77 -8.92 -2.48 -3.98
CA ALA A 77 -8.18 -1.79 -5.03
C ALA A 77 -7.85 -2.70 -6.23
N LEU A 78 -7.44 -3.95 -5.97
CA LEU A 78 -7.20 -4.97 -7.00
C LEU A 78 -8.45 -5.23 -7.84
N SER A 79 -9.62 -5.31 -7.21
CA SER A 79 -10.89 -5.55 -7.90
C SER A 79 -11.31 -4.42 -8.86
N LEU A 80 -10.81 -3.19 -8.63
CA LEU A 80 -11.08 -2.04 -9.48
C LEU A 80 -10.22 -2.02 -10.76
N LEU A 81 -9.02 -2.60 -10.72
CA LEU A 81 -8.05 -2.51 -11.82
C LEU A 81 -8.53 -3.10 -13.17
N PRO A 82 -9.28 -4.23 -13.23
CA PRO A 82 -9.76 -4.78 -14.49
C PRO A 82 -10.82 -3.91 -15.19
N ARG A 83 -11.70 -3.25 -14.42
CA ARG A 83 -12.88 -2.53 -14.96
C ARG A 83 -12.74 -1.01 -14.97
N ARG A 84 -12.03 -0.45 -13.99
CA ARG A 84 -11.86 1.00 -13.79
C ARG A 84 -10.40 1.30 -13.49
N PHE A 85 -9.53 1.02 -14.46
CA PHE A 85 -8.08 1.08 -14.29
C PHE A 85 -7.59 2.40 -13.66
N ASP A 86 -8.03 3.57 -14.15
CA ASP A 86 -7.61 4.86 -13.59
C ASP A 86 -8.02 5.05 -12.12
N TRP A 87 -9.21 4.55 -11.75
CA TRP A 87 -9.66 4.54 -10.35
C TRP A 87 -8.82 3.56 -9.52
N GLY A 88 -8.53 2.38 -10.07
CA GLY A 88 -7.67 1.38 -9.43
C GLY A 88 -6.25 1.89 -9.19
N VAL A 89 -5.66 2.64 -10.13
CA VAL A 89 -4.35 3.28 -9.95
C VAL A 89 -4.43 4.35 -8.85
N SER A 90 -5.49 5.18 -8.86
CA SER A 90 -5.70 6.20 -7.83
C SER A 90 -5.93 5.59 -6.43
N ALA A 91 -6.54 4.42 -6.37
CA ALA A 91 -6.75 3.64 -5.14
C ALA A 91 -5.47 2.96 -4.65
N ALA A 92 -4.67 2.39 -5.56
CA ALA A 92 -3.45 1.66 -5.23
C ALA A 92 -2.31 2.57 -4.73
N ALA A 93 -2.22 3.82 -5.24
CA ALA A 93 -1.16 4.75 -4.88
C ALA A 93 -1.01 5.02 -3.36
N PRO A 94 -2.07 5.38 -2.60
CA PRO A 94 -1.94 5.54 -1.15
C PRO A 94 -1.63 4.24 -0.43
N LEU A 95 -2.05 3.08 -0.95
CA LEU A 95 -1.74 1.78 -0.36
C LEU A 95 -0.26 1.42 -0.50
N PHE A 96 0.32 1.63 -1.69
CA PHE A 96 1.76 1.46 -1.88
C PHE A 96 2.57 2.43 -1.02
N ALA A 97 2.19 3.70 -1.00
CA ALA A 97 2.88 4.69 -0.16
C ALA A 97 2.79 4.31 1.33
N PHE A 98 1.62 3.86 1.80
CA PHE A 98 1.41 3.42 3.18
C PHE A 98 2.35 2.27 3.55
N TRP A 99 2.34 1.20 2.76
CA TRP A 99 3.18 0.03 3.04
C TRP A 99 4.67 0.35 2.92
N LEU A 100 5.06 1.22 1.98
CA LEU A 100 6.43 1.71 1.88
C LEU A 100 6.87 2.45 3.15
N PHE A 101 6.04 3.33 3.69
CA PHE A 101 6.34 4.02 4.95
C PHE A 101 6.38 3.07 6.15
N VAL A 102 5.50 2.06 6.20
CA VAL A 102 5.54 1.03 7.26
C VAL A 102 6.85 0.24 7.17
N MET A 103 7.25 -0.24 5.99
CA MET A 103 8.50 -0.96 5.82
C MET A 103 9.70 -0.06 6.16
N GLY A 104 9.69 1.21 5.75
CA GLY A 104 10.69 2.19 6.14
C GLY A 104 10.78 2.38 7.66
N ALA A 105 9.65 2.47 8.34
CA ALA A 105 9.61 2.58 9.80
C ALA A 105 10.16 1.33 10.52
N ILE A 106 9.92 0.14 9.98
CA ILE A 106 10.51 -1.12 10.47
C ILE A 106 12.02 -1.11 10.29
N TRP A 107 12.52 -0.70 9.12
CA TRP A 107 13.95 -0.62 8.85
C TRP A 107 14.66 0.41 9.75
N LEU A 108 14.05 1.57 9.98
CA LEU A 108 14.57 2.55 10.94
C LEU A 108 14.66 1.99 12.36
N PHE A 109 13.73 1.10 12.75
CA PHE A 109 13.80 0.39 14.02
C PHE A 109 14.91 -0.66 14.06
N LEU A 110 15.02 -1.50 13.01
CA LEU A 110 16.05 -2.55 12.91
C LEU A 110 17.47 -1.98 12.90
N LEU A 111 17.67 -0.81 12.28
CA LEU A 111 18.95 -0.10 12.26
C LEU A 111 19.22 0.68 13.56
N GLY A 112 18.30 0.67 14.52
CA GLY A 112 18.45 1.39 15.79
C GLY A 112 18.28 2.91 15.70
N VAL A 113 17.83 3.44 14.55
CA VAL A 113 17.71 4.88 14.28
C VAL A 113 16.46 5.48 14.92
N ALA A 114 15.31 4.80 14.82
CA ALA A 114 14.04 5.30 15.38
C ALA A 114 13.11 4.19 15.86
N ARG A 115 12.49 4.37 17.04
CA ARG A 115 11.56 3.40 17.65
C ARG A 115 10.08 3.70 17.34
N ILE A 116 9.76 3.81 16.05
CA ILE A 116 8.39 4.07 15.57
C ILE A 116 7.52 2.82 15.68
N VAL A 117 8.08 1.66 15.33
CA VAL A 117 7.50 0.32 15.50
C VAL A 117 8.37 -0.44 16.51
N THR A 118 7.80 -1.40 17.22
CA THR A 118 8.52 -2.25 18.19
C THR A 118 8.12 -3.70 17.99
N GLY A 119 9.09 -4.61 18.02
CA GLY A 119 8.85 -6.06 17.90
C GLY A 119 10.15 -6.83 17.71
N THR A 120 10.08 -8.14 17.82
CA THR A 120 11.15 -9.07 17.42
C THR A 120 10.88 -9.55 16.01
N PHE A 121 11.86 -9.45 15.12
CA PHE A 121 11.74 -9.89 13.73
C PHE A 121 12.63 -11.11 13.49
N THR A 122 12.03 -12.17 13.01
CA THR A 122 12.71 -13.34 12.47
C THR A 122 13.35 -13.03 11.12
N PRO A 123 14.36 -13.79 10.68
CA PRO A 123 14.97 -13.60 9.36
C PRO A 123 13.96 -13.65 8.20
N VAL A 124 12.94 -14.50 8.32
CA VAL A 124 11.87 -14.63 7.32
C VAL A 124 11.04 -13.34 7.24
N GLU A 125 10.66 -12.77 8.39
CA GLU A 125 9.93 -11.50 8.43
C GLU A 125 10.76 -10.35 7.85
N VAL A 126 12.08 -10.30 8.13
CA VAL A 126 12.98 -9.30 7.54
C VAL A 126 12.98 -9.41 6.02
N ILE A 127 13.11 -10.62 5.45
CA ILE A 127 13.06 -10.82 3.99
C ILE A 127 11.71 -10.36 3.42
N LEU A 128 10.60 -10.69 4.09
CA LEU A 128 9.26 -10.26 3.65
C LEU A 128 9.11 -8.73 3.69
N THR A 129 9.71 -8.03 4.65
CA THR A 129 9.70 -6.57 4.68
C THR A 129 10.43 -5.95 3.48
N VAL A 130 11.53 -6.57 3.03
CA VAL A 130 12.24 -6.14 1.81
C VAL A 130 11.37 -6.35 0.59
N ILE A 131 10.73 -7.52 0.47
CA ILE A 131 9.83 -7.84 -0.66
C ILE A 131 8.68 -6.83 -0.72
N ILE A 132 8.01 -6.57 0.41
CA ILE A 132 6.89 -5.62 0.47
C ILE A 132 7.38 -4.20 0.15
N GLY A 133 8.53 -3.80 0.69
CA GLY A 133 9.11 -2.48 0.44
C GLY A 133 9.45 -2.26 -1.03
N LEU A 134 10.12 -3.21 -1.67
CA LEU A 134 10.46 -3.16 -3.09
C LEU A 134 9.21 -3.19 -3.97
N ALA A 135 8.24 -4.08 -3.69
CA ALA A 135 6.99 -4.13 -4.43
C ALA A 135 6.20 -2.83 -4.30
N SER A 136 6.19 -2.20 -3.11
CA SER A 136 5.54 -0.92 -2.88
C SER A 136 6.23 0.22 -3.63
N LEU A 137 7.57 0.25 -3.63
CA LEU A 137 8.35 1.25 -4.35
C LEU A 137 8.15 1.13 -5.87
N LEU A 138 8.24 -0.09 -6.41
CA LEU A 138 8.04 -0.35 -7.84
C LEU A 138 6.58 -0.10 -8.24
N GLY A 139 5.61 -0.51 -7.42
CA GLY A 139 4.19 -0.22 -7.59
C GLY A 139 3.91 1.28 -7.66
N LEU A 140 4.43 2.05 -6.70
CA LEU A 140 4.29 3.51 -6.69
C LEU A 140 4.98 4.16 -7.89
N GLY A 141 6.16 3.67 -8.28
CA GLY A 141 6.87 4.11 -9.49
C GLY A 141 6.07 3.83 -10.78
N THR A 142 5.39 2.68 -10.86
CA THR A 142 4.51 2.37 -12.01
C THR A 142 3.27 3.25 -12.03
N ALA A 143 2.65 3.53 -10.87
CA ALA A 143 1.53 4.45 -10.74
C ALA A 143 1.95 5.89 -11.14
N TYR A 144 3.12 6.34 -10.70
CA TYR A 144 3.72 7.62 -11.06
C TYR A 144 3.93 7.75 -12.57
N ARG A 145 4.53 6.74 -13.21
CA ARG A 145 4.81 6.75 -14.65
C ARG A 145 3.54 6.76 -15.50
N ARG A 146 2.45 6.17 -15.00
CA ARG A 146 1.18 6.08 -15.73
C ARG A 146 0.31 7.31 -15.55
N GLY A 147 0.26 7.87 -14.35
CA GLY A 147 -0.71 8.90 -14.02
C GLY A 147 -2.15 8.35 -14.07
N THR A 148 -3.13 9.26 -14.00
CA THR A 148 -4.56 8.91 -14.14
C THR A 148 -5.28 9.93 -15.00
N ALA A 149 -6.30 9.49 -15.75
CA ALA A 149 -7.14 10.36 -16.57
C ALA A 149 -8.38 10.92 -15.85
N ILE A 150 -8.64 10.48 -14.61
CA ILE A 150 -9.81 10.91 -13.84
C ILE A 150 -9.68 12.37 -13.34
N PRO A 151 -10.81 13.10 -13.17
CA PRO A 151 -10.78 14.47 -12.69
C PRO A 151 -10.15 14.56 -11.30
N ILE A 152 -9.51 15.69 -11.00
CA ILE A 152 -8.74 15.89 -9.77
C ILE A 152 -9.57 15.62 -8.51
N LEU A 153 -10.85 16.01 -8.51
CA LEU A 153 -11.73 15.77 -7.37
C LEU A 153 -12.00 14.28 -7.15
N ALA A 154 -12.24 13.51 -8.22
CA ALA A 154 -12.41 12.05 -8.12
C ALA A 154 -11.12 11.35 -7.69
N ARG A 155 -9.97 11.85 -8.16
CA ARG A 155 -8.63 11.35 -7.78
C ARG A 155 -8.36 11.55 -6.30
N LEU A 156 -8.51 12.78 -5.81
CA LEU A 156 -8.32 13.12 -4.40
C LEU A 156 -9.34 12.37 -3.52
N GLY A 157 -10.61 12.31 -3.96
CA GLY A 157 -11.65 11.54 -3.28
C GLY A 157 -11.29 10.05 -3.16
N THR A 158 -10.77 9.44 -4.23
CA THR A 158 -10.33 8.04 -4.21
C THR A 158 -9.13 7.84 -3.28
N ILE A 159 -8.13 8.74 -3.35
CA ILE A 159 -6.94 8.68 -2.48
C ILE A 159 -7.35 8.75 -1.00
N VAL A 160 -8.18 9.74 -0.65
CA VAL A 160 -8.65 9.94 0.74
C VAL A 160 -9.48 8.74 1.19
N THR A 161 -10.38 8.24 0.35
CA THR A 161 -11.20 7.06 0.67
C THR A 161 -10.33 5.85 0.97
N PHE A 162 -9.35 5.54 0.12
CA PHE A 162 -8.47 4.39 0.34
C PHE A 162 -7.48 4.59 1.49
N ALA A 163 -7.04 5.82 1.76
CA ALA A 163 -6.24 6.14 2.94
C ALA A 163 -7.05 5.91 4.24
N VAL A 164 -8.31 6.35 4.27
CA VAL A 164 -9.23 6.11 5.40
C VAL A 164 -9.52 4.63 5.57
N LEU A 165 -9.79 3.90 4.47
CA LEU A 165 -9.98 2.45 4.51
C LEU A 165 -8.73 1.72 5.03
N GLN A 166 -7.54 2.14 4.61
CA GLN A 166 -6.28 1.56 5.11
C GLN A 166 -6.08 1.85 6.60
N PHE A 167 -6.35 3.08 7.04
CA PHE A 167 -6.29 3.41 8.46
C PHE A 167 -7.31 2.61 9.28
N ALA A 168 -8.55 2.51 8.81
CA ALA A 168 -9.60 1.73 9.45
C ALA A 168 -9.20 0.24 9.54
N ALA A 169 -8.69 -0.34 8.46
CA ALA A 169 -8.19 -1.71 8.44
C ALA A 169 -7.07 -1.93 9.48
N MET A 170 -6.10 -1.01 9.55
CA MET A 170 -5.03 -1.07 10.55
C MET A 170 -5.58 -0.95 11.97
N TRP A 171 -6.50 -0.01 12.20
CA TRP A 171 -7.16 0.20 13.49
C TRP A 171 -7.96 -1.01 13.94
N PHE A 172 -8.73 -1.65 13.05
CA PHE A 172 -9.47 -2.87 13.35
C PHE A 172 -8.52 -4.05 13.62
N SER A 173 -7.41 -4.15 12.88
CA SER A 173 -6.45 -5.24 13.02
C SER A 173 -5.75 -5.31 14.38
N VAL A 174 -5.77 -4.22 15.15
CA VAL A 174 -5.12 -4.11 16.48
C VAL A 174 -6.11 -4.24 17.63
N GLN A 175 -7.40 -4.39 17.35
CA GLN A 175 -8.42 -4.49 18.40
C GLN A 175 -8.32 -5.81 19.17
N PRO A 176 -8.74 -5.83 20.46
CA PRO A 176 -8.62 -6.99 21.34
C PRO A 176 -9.26 -8.27 20.80
N PHE A 177 -10.35 -8.15 20.02
CA PHE A 177 -11.04 -9.30 19.45
C PHE A 177 -10.29 -9.95 18.28
N VAL A 178 -9.34 -9.25 17.65
CA VAL A 178 -8.46 -9.80 16.61
C VAL A 178 -7.18 -10.39 17.21
N THR A 179 -6.78 -9.90 18.38
CA THR A 179 -5.56 -10.34 19.08
C THR A 179 -5.81 -11.42 20.13
N ARG A 180 -7.07 -11.68 20.51
CA ARG A 180 -7.43 -12.82 21.35
C ARG A 180 -7.31 -14.11 20.54
N ARG A 181 -6.39 -14.96 20.97
CA ARG A 181 -6.25 -16.36 20.53
C ARG A 181 -7.26 -17.22 21.28
#